data_AF-A0A5E7XVI7-F1
#
_entry.id   AF-A0A5E7XVI7-F1
#
_cell.length_a   1.000
_cell.length_b   1.000
_cell.length_c   1.000
_cell.angle_alpha   90.00
_cell.angle_beta   90.00
_cell.angle_gamma   90.00
#
_symmetry.space_group_name_H-M   'P 1'
#
loop_
_entity.id
_entity.type
_entity.pdbx_description
1 polymer ?
#
loop_
_entity_poly.entity_id
_entity_poly.type
_entity_poly.pdbx_seq_one_letter_code
_entity_poly.pdbx_strand_id
1 'polypeptide(L)' 'MAPWMPFRTLCLQQAIAARTMLARRGINSVLHLGVRDPTDTALETHAWLDVGGLNVTGYPIDPALIEDGHFV' A
#
# COMPACT_ATOMS: atom_id res chain seq x y z
N MET A 1 -7.82 -10.16 -2.29
CA MET A 1 -7.41 -11.25 -3.22
C MET A 1 -7.54 -10.73 -4.65
N ALA A 2 -6.61 -11.03 -5.55
CA ALA A 2 -6.66 -10.57 -6.94
C ALA A 2 -7.14 -11.71 -7.87
N PRO A 3 -8.45 -11.76 -8.20
CA PRO A 3 -9.03 -12.88 -8.96
C PRO A 3 -8.53 -13.00 -10.40
N TRP A 4 -7.88 -11.95 -10.92
CA TRP A 4 -7.42 -11.86 -12.31
C TRP A 4 -5.91 -12.09 -12.46
N MET A 5 -5.19 -12.35 -11.37
CA MET A 5 -3.74 -12.54 -11.39
C MET A 5 -3.40 -14.02 -11.12
N PRO A 6 -2.45 -14.63 -11.83
CA PRO A 6 -2.05 -16.02 -11.61
C PRO A 6 -1.21 -16.22 -10.32
N PHE A 7 -1.06 -15.17 -9.51
CA PHE A 7 -0.31 -15.18 -8.26
C PHE A 7 -1.03 -14.36 -7.19
N ARG A 8 -0.68 -14.60 -5.91
CA ARG A 8 -1.17 -13.80 -4.80
C ARG A 8 -0.51 -12.43 -4.83
N THR A 9 -1.29 -11.39 -5.12
CA THR A 9 -0.86 -10.01 -4.92
C THR A 9 -0.98 -9.65 -3.45
N LEU A 10 0.12 -9.20 -2.83
CA LEU A 10 0.10 -8.59 -1.50
C LEU A 10 -0.14 -7.08 -1.64
N CYS A 11 -0.21 -6.40 -0.50
CA CYS A 11 -0.48 -4.96 -0.40
C CYS A 11 0.43 -4.11 -1.31
N LEU A 12 1.73 -4.42 -1.36
CA LEU A 12 2.70 -3.68 -2.18
C LEU A 12 2.42 -3.77 -3.68
N GLN A 13 2.19 -4.98 -4.22
CA GLN A 13 1.93 -5.15 -5.65
C GLN A 13 0.64 -4.44 -6.07
N GLN A 14 -0.39 -4.46 -5.20
CA GLN A 14 -1.65 -3.77 -5.44
C GLN A 14 -1.46 -2.25 -5.47
N ALA A 15 -0.72 -1.70 -4.50
CA ALA A 15 -0.47 -0.27 -4.40
C ALA A 15 0.37 0.27 -5.56
N ILE A 16 1.41 -0.46 -6.00
CA ILE A 16 2.21 -0.11 -7.20
C ILE A 16 1.36 -0.16 -8.48
N ALA A 17 0.54 -1.20 -8.63
CA ALA A 17 -0.34 -1.33 -9.79
C ALA A 17 -1.35 -0.18 -9.84
N ALA A 18 -2.00 0.13 -8.72
CA ALA A 18 -2.95 1.23 -8.61
C ALA A 18 -2.29 2.59 -8.88
N ARG A 19 -1.12 2.87 -8.29
CA ARG A 19 -0.33 4.09 -8.58
C ARG A 19 0.00 4.22 -10.05
N THR A 20 0.42 3.14 -10.69
CA THR A 20 0.71 3.11 -12.14
C THR A 20 -0.54 3.42 -12.96
N MET A 21 -1.70 2.86 -12.58
CA MET A 21 -2.98 3.14 -13.24
C MET A 21 -3.43 4.60 -13.07
N LEU A 22 -3.18 5.21 -11.91
CA LEU A 22 -3.51 6.61 -11.61
C LEU A 22 -2.58 7.58 -12.35
N ALA A 23 -1.28 7.31 -12.35
CA ALA A 23 -0.28 8.10 -13.08
C ALA A 23 -0.59 8.17 -14.58
N ARG A 24 -1.03 7.05 -15.20
CA ARG A 24 -1.48 7.01 -16.59
C ARG A 24 -2.67 7.92 -16.90
N ARG A 25 -3.41 8.36 -15.88
CA ARG A 25 -4.56 9.26 -15.96
C ARG A 25 -4.24 10.68 -15.49
N GLY A 26 -2.97 10.98 -15.21
CA GLY A 26 -2.54 12.28 -14.68
C GLY A 26 -3.00 12.55 -13.25
N ILE A 27 -3.33 11.50 -12.49
CA ILE A 27 -3.78 11.61 -11.10
C ILE A 27 -2.59 11.36 -10.18
N ASN A 28 -2.23 12.37 -9.40
CA ASN A 28 -1.19 12.26 -8.37
C ASN A 28 -1.71 11.43 -7.19
N SER A 29 -0.87 10.54 -6.68
CA SER A 29 -1.21 9.60 -5.61
C SER A 29 0.01 9.35 -4.73
N VAL A 30 -0.18 9.21 -3.43
CA VAL A 30 0.91 8.95 -2.49
C VAL A 30 0.91 7.48 -2.11
N LEU A 31 2.02 6.80 -2.40
CA LEU A 31 2.27 5.41 -1.98
C LEU A 31 3.03 5.43 -0.66
N HIS A 32 2.45 4.83 0.36
CA HIS A 32 3.03 4.74 1.68
C HIS A 32 3.50 3.32 1.97
N LEU A 33 4.62 3.23 2.68
CA LEU A 33 5.19 2.00 3.20
C LEU A 33 5.28 2.13 4.72
N GLY A 34 4.87 1.08 5.42
CA GLY A 34 5.00 1.05 6.85
C GLY A 34 5.26 -0.34 7.36
N VAL A 35 5.73 -0.40 8.60
CA VAL A 35 6.05 -1.65 9.26
C VAL A 35 5.48 -1.66 10.66
N ARG A 36 5.34 -2.85 11.21
CA ARG A 36 5.27 -3.04 12.65
C ARG A 36 6.08 -4.25 13.04
N ASP A 37 6.49 -4.27 14.30
CA ASP A 37 7.03 -5.47 14.93
C ASP A 37 6.15 -5.85 16.12
N PRO A 38 5.22 -6.81 15.96
CA PRO A 38 4.30 -7.18 17.03
C PRO A 38 4.98 -7.94 18.17
N THR A 39 6.14 -8.58 17.93
CA THR A 39 6.77 -9.52 18.87
C THR A 39 8.29 -9.37 18.99
N ASP A 40 8.85 -8.23 18.56
CA ASP A 40 10.31 -7.95 18.51
C ASP A 40 11.13 -8.97 17.70
N THR A 41 10.43 -9.78 16.89
CA THR A 41 10.96 -10.96 16.19
C THR A 41 10.29 -11.18 14.85
N ALA A 42 9.26 -10.41 14.52
CA ALA A 42 8.46 -10.57 13.33
C ALA A 42 8.15 -9.21 12.71
N LEU A 43 8.96 -8.82 11.72
CA LEU A 43 8.69 -7.61 10.96
C LEU A 43 7.52 -7.86 9.99
N GLU A 44 6.40 -7.18 10.22
CA GLU A 44 5.29 -7.13 9.29
C GLU A 44 5.36 -5.84 8.47
N THR A 45 5.39 -5.98 7.15
CA THR A 45 5.43 -4.84 6.22
C THR A 45 4.06 -4.65 5.58
N HIS A 46 3.66 -3.40 5.42
CA HIS A 46 2.42 -3.04 4.74
C HIS A 46 2.62 -1.87 3.78
N ALA A 47 1.75 -1.80 2.77
CA ALA A 47 1.75 -0.72 1.79
C ALA A 47 0.33 -0.30 1.48
N TRP A 48 0.10 1.01 1.43
CA TRP A 48 -1.20 1.60 1.09
C TRP A 48 -1.03 2.78 0.15
N LEU A 49 -2.10 3.12 -0.55
CA LEU A 49 -2.12 4.18 -1.54
C LEU A 49 -3.34 5.06 -1.32
N ASP A 50 -3.14 6.37 -1.27
CA ASP A 50 -4.23 7.34 -1.29
C ASP A 50 -4.06 8.41 -2.38
N VAL A 51 -5.18 9.07 -2.67
CA VAL A 51 -5.27 10.18 -3.62
C VAL A 51 -6.04 11.29 -2.93
N GLY A 52 -5.34 12.36 -2.54
CA GLY A 52 -5.99 13.52 -1.92
C GLY A 52 -6.81 13.14 -0.67
N GLY A 53 -6.34 12.19 0.13
CA GLY A 53 -7.04 11.70 1.32
C GLY A 53 -8.09 10.62 1.06
N LEU A 54 -8.25 10.14 -0.18
CA LEU A 54 -9.12 9.00 -0.50
C LEU A 54 -8.34 7.68 -0.47
N ASN A 55 -8.82 6.75 0.35
CA ASN A 55 -8.26 5.40 0.48
C ASN A 55 -8.43 4.59 -0.82
N VAL A 56 -7.34 4.28 -1.53
CA VAL A 56 -7.40 3.54 -2.81
C VAL A 56 -7.14 2.04 -2.61
N THR A 57 -5.99 1.67 -2.03
CA THR A 57 -5.62 0.26 -1.77
C THR A 57 -4.86 0.13 -0.46
N GLY A 58 -4.90 -1.05 0.16
CA GLY A 58 -4.16 -1.31 1.40
C GLY A 58 -4.85 -0.81 2.66
N TYR A 59 -6.16 -0.56 2.62
CA TYR A 59 -6.96 -0.16 3.78
C TYR A 59 -7.87 -1.29 4.26
N PRO A 60 -8.25 -1.31 5.55
CA PRO A 60 -7.82 -0.39 6.62
C PRO A 60 -6.35 -0.59 7.04
N ILE A 61 -5.72 0.46 7.56
CA ILE A 61 -4.36 0.40 8.12
C ILE A 61 -4.48 0.07 9.60
N ASP A 62 -3.65 -0.86 10.09
CA ASP A 62 -3.55 -1.15 11.52
C ASP A 62 -2.96 0.06 12.25
N PRO A 63 -3.59 0.57 13.34
CA PRO A 63 -3.07 1.72 14.08
C PRO A 63 -1.67 1.53 14.68
N ALA A 64 -1.22 0.27 14.86
CA ALA A 64 0.12 -0.05 15.33
C ALA A 64 1.18 0.02 14.22
N LEU A 65 0.78 0.21 12.97
CA LEU A 65 1.70 0.34 11.85
C LEU A 65 2.34 1.73 11.85
N ILE A 66 3.66 1.78 11.77
CA ILE A 66 4.43 3.02 11.68
C ILE A 66 4.81 3.22 10.22
N GLU A 67 4.59 4.42 9.68
CA GLU A 67 5.05 4.77 8.34
C GLU A 67 6.58 4.94 8.35
N ASP A 68 7.25 4.17 7.49
CA ASP A 68 8.69 4.26 7.28
C ASP A 68 9.04 5.23 6.14
N GLY A 69 8.15 5.40 5.17
CA GLY A 69 8.32 6.36 4.09
C GLY A 69 7.22 6.32 3.04
N HIS A 70 7.23 7.32 2.16
CA HIS A 70 6.26 7.44 1.07
C HIS A 70 6.85 7.97 -0.23
N PHE A 71 6.16 7.71 -1.34
CA PHE A 71 6.49 8.15 -2.70
C PHE A 71 5.35 8.96 -3.28
N VAL A 72 5.66 10.17 -3.73
CA VAL A 72 4.73 11.10 -4.40
C VAL A 72 4.93 11.00 -5.91
#